data_AF-D5C2Z0-F1
#
_entry.id   AF-D5C2Z0-F1
#
_cell.length_a   1.000
_cell.length_b   1.000
_cell.length_c   1.000
_cell.angle_alpha   90.00
_cell.angle_beta   90.00
_cell.angle_gamma   90.00
#
_symmetry.space_group_name_H-M   'P 1'
#
loop_
_entity.id
_entity.type
_entity.pdbx_description
1 polymer ?
#
loop_
_entity_poly.entity_id
_entity_poly.type
_entity_poly.pdbx_seq_one_letter_code
_entity_poly.pdbx_strand_id
1 'polypeptide(L)'
;MRAEVEPTVTMAALSLILARSRAVLDGVSNDKHLEDEMVASAKRITLKWSLAVGISSLACLLPLTAWAGADGSWKNGAEVYAKVCGYCHEGGIVGPVLKGRKLPPEYITFIVRHGLRAMPAFTAAFIDDEALKGVADYISKSAAESKEGEENGR
;
A
#
# COMPACT_ATOMS: atom_id res chain seq x y z
N MET A 1 19.61 -26.03 59.74
CA MET A 1 20.79 -25.62 58.96
C MET A 1 20.42 -24.37 58.18
N ARG A 2 20.88 -23.21 58.66
CA ARG A 2 20.77 -21.91 57.97
C ARG A 2 21.85 -21.88 56.90
N ALA A 3 21.48 -21.60 55.65
CA ALA A 3 22.40 -21.21 54.60
C ALA A 3 21.93 -19.84 54.09
N GLU A 4 22.83 -18.89 54.26
CA GLU A 4 22.68 -17.48 53.95
C GLU A 4 23.10 -17.28 52.50
N VAL A 5 22.35 -16.49 51.73
CA VAL A 5 22.81 -15.97 50.43
C VAL A 5 22.43 -14.49 50.38
N GLU A 6 23.48 -13.68 50.24
CA GLU A 6 23.47 -12.22 50.37
C GLU A 6 22.82 -11.49 49.18
N PRO A 7 22.26 -10.28 49.41
CA PRO A 7 21.65 -9.43 48.41
C PRO A 7 22.63 -8.33 47.94
N THR A 8 23.41 -8.56 46.88
CA THR A 8 24.40 -7.56 46.39
C THR A 8 24.38 -7.31 44.88
N VAL A 9 23.35 -7.74 44.15
CA VAL A 9 23.30 -7.56 42.68
C VAL A 9 21.95 -6.98 42.22
N THR A 10 21.54 -5.84 42.76
CA THR A 10 20.38 -5.08 42.20
C THR A 10 20.57 -3.56 42.15
N MET A 11 21.71 -3.03 42.60
CA MET A 11 21.96 -1.58 42.71
C MET A 11 22.78 -0.96 41.56
N ALA A 12 23.17 -1.73 40.53
CA ALA A 12 23.95 -1.19 39.40
C ALA A 12 23.09 -0.82 38.17
N ALA A 13 21.88 -1.35 38.03
CA ALA A 13 21.07 -1.16 36.83
C ALA A 13 20.19 0.12 36.86
N LEU A 14 19.95 0.71 38.04
CA LEU A 14 19.12 1.92 38.16
C LEU A 14 19.88 3.23 37.85
N SER A 15 21.21 3.22 37.91
CA SER A 15 22.04 4.42 37.68
C SER A 15 22.21 4.78 36.20
N LEU A 16 21.98 3.84 35.27
CA LEU A 16 22.04 4.11 33.83
C LEU A 16 20.77 4.78 33.27
N ILE A 17 19.63 4.66 33.95
CA ILE A 17 18.35 5.18 33.46
C ILE A 17 18.19 6.68 33.80
N LEU A 18 18.81 7.18 34.88
CA LEU A 18 18.76 8.60 35.28
C LEU A 18 19.87 9.48 34.66
N ALA A 19 20.97 8.91 34.14
CA ALA A 19 22.01 9.68 33.48
C ALA A 19 21.62 10.13 32.06
N ARG A 20 20.67 9.44 31.43
CA ARG A 20 20.27 9.67 30.03
C ARG A 20 19.25 10.80 29.86
N SER A 21 18.58 11.22 30.92
CA SER A 21 17.58 12.29 30.89
C SER A 21 18.16 13.70 31.05
N ARG A 22 19.43 13.84 31.47
CA ARG A 22 20.05 15.17 31.68
C ARG A 22 20.68 15.78 30.42
N ALA A 23 21.09 14.95 29.46
CA ALA A 23 21.65 15.42 28.19
C ALA A 23 20.62 16.06 27.24
N VAL A 24 19.32 15.92 27.53
CA VAL A 24 18.24 16.50 26.70
C VAL A 24 17.92 17.95 27.10
N LEU A 25 18.29 18.40 28.30
CA LEU A 25 17.94 19.75 28.78
C LEU A 25 19.03 20.81 28.59
N ASP A 26 20.29 20.44 28.35
CA ASP A 26 21.39 21.39 28.13
C ASP A 26 21.57 21.81 26.65
N GLY A 27 20.75 21.27 25.73
CA GLY A 27 20.81 21.58 24.29
C GLY A 27 20.00 22.80 23.83
N VAL A 28 19.31 23.49 24.74
CA VAL A 28 18.46 24.67 24.45
C VAL A 28 19.12 25.92 25.03
N SER A 29 20.28 26.32 24.51
CA SER A 29 20.77 27.71 24.61
C SER A 29 22.00 27.93 23.75
N ASN A 30 21.84 28.17 22.44
CA ASN A 30 22.68 29.13 21.71
C ASN A 30 22.12 29.44 20.29
N ASP A 31 21.00 30.16 20.23
CA ASP A 31 20.27 30.43 18.98
C ASP A 31 20.92 31.53 18.10
N LYS A 32 22.02 32.15 18.53
CA LYS A 32 22.49 33.42 17.93
C LYS A 32 23.81 33.36 17.15
N HIS A 33 24.46 32.20 17.06
CA HIS A 33 25.73 32.08 16.32
C HIS A 33 25.58 31.41 14.95
N LEU A 34 24.47 30.71 14.71
CA LEU A 34 24.18 30.01 13.46
C LEU A 34 23.69 30.93 12.34
N GLU A 35 23.03 32.04 12.68
CA GLU A 35 22.54 33.00 11.68
C GLU A 35 23.70 33.74 10.97
N ASP A 36 24.76 34.07 11.71
CA ASP A 36 25.89 34.84 11.17
C ASP A 36 26.75 34.03 10.17
N GLU A 37 26.92 32.71 10.39
CA GLU A 37 27.66 31.85 9.44
C GLU A 37 26.86 31.54 8.16
N MET A 38 25.53 31.48 8.25
CA MET A 38 24.67 31.25 7.08
C MET A 38 24.64 32.46 6.12
N VAL A 39 24.69 33.70 6.63
CA VAL A 39 24.69 34.91 5.80
C VAL A 39 26.04 35.12 5.08
N ALA A 40 27.16 34.71 5.69
CA ALA A 40 28.49 34.84 5.09
C ALA A 40 28.77 33.81 3.97
N SER A 41 28.17 32.61 4.04
CA SER A 41 28.26 31.58 2.99
C SER A 41 27.37 31.91 1.78
N ALA A 42 26.25 32.63 1.99
CA ALA A 42 25.32 33.04 0.94
C ALA A 42 25.91 34.01 -0.11
N LYS A 43 27.00 34.73 0.20
CA LYS A 43 27.64 35.66 -0.75
C LYS A 43 28.66 35.01 -1.70
N ARG A 44 29.08 33.76 -1.47
CA ARG A 44 30.07 33.09 -2.35
C ARG A 44 29.46 32.11 -3.34
N ILE A 45 28.21 31.72 -3.12
CA ILE A 45 27.48 30.75 -3.96
C ILE A 45 26.79 31.45 -5.14
N THR A 46 26.60 32.77 -5.09
CA THR A 46 25.86 33.57 -6.09
C THR A 46 26.66 33.96 -7.35
N LEU A 47 27.92 33.55 -7.51
CA LEU A 47 28.72 33.97 -8.68
C LEU A 47 29.07 32.86 -9.69
N LYS A 48 28.79 31.58 -9.40
CA LYS A 48 29.27 30.49 -10.26
C LYS A 48 28.20 29.61 -10.90
N TRP A 49 26.93 29.81 -10.60
CA TRP A 49 25.84 28.97 -11.11
C TRP A 49 24.83 29.76 -11.97
N SER A 50 25.30 30.77 -12.71
CA SER A 50 24.48 31.55 -13.65
C SER A 50 24.31 30.89 -15.03
N LEU A 51 24.40 29.57 -15.16
CA LEU A 51 24.29 28.91 -16.47
C LEU A 51 23.69 27.51 -16.43
N ALA A 52 22.59 27.30 -15.68
CA ALA A 52 21.80 26.05 -15.81
C ALA A 52 20.34 26.10 -15.31
N VAL A 53 19.70 27.27 -15.13
CA VAL A 53 18.31 27.31 -14.63
C VAL A 53 17.46 28.25 -15.50
N GLY A 54 17.05 27.76 -16.66
CA GLY A 54 16.13 28.48 -17.57
C GLY A 54 14.82 27.73 -17.87
N ILE A 55 14.56 26.54 -17.32
CA ILE A 55 13.45 25.68 -17.79
C ILE A 55 12.66 24.99 -16.66
N SER A 56 12.51 25.59 -15.48
CA SER A 56 11.95 24.84 -14.33
C SER A 56 10.67 25.40 -13.67
N SER A 57 9.94 26.34 -14.29
CA SER A 57 8.88 27.06 -13.55
C SER A 57 7.51 27.20 -14.21
N LEU A 58 7.10 26.34 -15.15
CA LEU A 58 5.74 26.47 -15.75
C LEU A 58 4.98 25.16 -16.03
N ALA A 59 5.01 24.17 -15.13
CA ALA A 59 4.18 22.97 -15.27
C ALA A 59 3.73 22.42 -13.91
N CYS A 60 2.75 23.05 -13.25
CA CYS A 60 2.16 22.49 -12.03
C CYS A 60 0.67 22.85 -11.88
N LEU A 61 -0.13 22.64 -12.94
CA LEU A 61 -1.60 22.73 -12.87
C LEU A 61 -2.30 21.67 -13.76
N LEU A 62 -1.98 20.39 -13.59
CA LEU A 62 -2.87 19.30 -14.02
C LEU A 62 -3.13 18.34 -12.86
N PRO A 63 -4.39 18.16 -12.40
CA PRO A 63 -4.74 16.95 -11.67
C PRO A 63 -4.81 15.81 -12.68
N LEU A 64 -3.78 14.96 -12.71
CA LEU A 64 -3.79 13.72 -13.47
C LEU A 64 -4.51 12.64 -12.64
N THR A 65 -5.83 12.67 -12.61
CA THR A 65 -6.61 11.50 -12.18
C THR A 65 -6.90 10.64 -13.41
N ALA A 66 -5.86 10.17 -14.07
CA ALA A 66 -5.98 9.08 -15.02
C ALA A 66 -5.94 7.76 -14.22
N TRP A 67 -7.10 7.29 -13.77
CA TRP A 67 -7.25 5.85 -13.53
C TRP A 67 -7.15 5.22 -14.92
N ALA A 68 -5.98 4.66 -15.23
CA ALA A 68 -5.81 3.86 -16.44
C ALA A 68 -6.79 2.69 -16.35
N GLY A 69 -7.91 2.82 -17.06
CA GLY A 69 -8.76 1.67 -17.34
C GLY A 69 -7.93 0.67 -18.11
N ALA A 70 -8.02 -0.61 -17.74
CA ALA A 70 -7.37 -1.68 -18.47
C ALA A 70 -7.67 -1.50 -19.96
N ASP A 71 -6.61 -1.47 -20.76
CA ASP A 71 -6.57 -1.16 -22.19
C ASP A 71 -7.17 -2.27 -23.07
N GLY A 72 -8.03 -3.11 -22.50
CA GLY A 72 -8.60 -4.30 -23.15
C GLY A 72 -7.57 -5.38 -23.47
N SER A 73 -6.28 -5.22 -23.13
CA SER A 73 -5.25 -6.22 -23.44
C SER A 73 -5.05 -7.21 -22.28
N TRP A 74 -5.97 -8.16 -22.16
CA TRP A 74 -5.92 -9.19 -21.12
C TRP A 74 -5.19 -10.44 -21.63
N LYS A 75 -4.23 -11.00 -20.87
CA LYS A 75 -3.52 -12.22 -21.29
C LYS A 75 -4.39 -13.47 -21.20
N ASN A 76 -5.25 -13.53 -20.18
CA ASN A 76 -6.19 -14.62 -19.96
C ASN A 76 -7.21 -14.26 -18.86
N GLY A 77 -8.21 -15.12 -18.69
CA GLY A 77 -9.27 -14.93 -17.68
C GLY A 77 -8.79 -14.91 -16.23
N ALA A 78 -7.69 -15.59 -15.90
CA ALA A 78 -7.15 -15.56 -14.54
C ALA A 78 -6.53 -14.18 -14.21
N GLU A 79 -5.93 -13.51 -15.19
CA GLU A 79 -5.43 -12.14 -15.02
C GLU A 79 -6.58 -11.14 -14.81
N VAL A 80 -7.66 -11.23 -15.62
CA VAL A 80 -8.87 -10.41 -15.43
C VAL A 80 -9.44 -10.61 -14.02
N TYR A 81 -9.53 -11.87 -13.57
CA TYR A 81 -9.98 -12.17 -12.22
C TYR A 81 -9.08 -11.51 -11.18
N ALA A 82 -7.76 -11.75 -11.23
CA ALA A 82 -6.82 -11.24 -10.23
C ALA A 82 -6.75 -9.71 -10.19
N LYS A 83 -6.95 -9.04 -11.33
CA LYS A 83 -6.81 -7.58 -11.48
C LYS A 83 -8.12 -6.81 -11.40
N VAL A 84 -9.27 -7.46 -11.38
CA VAL A 84 -10.57 -6.79 -11.34
C VAL A 84 -11.50 -7.49 -10.36
N CYS A 85 -11.86 -8.73 -10.65
CA CYS A 85 -12.93 -9.42 -9.92
C CYS A 85 -12.53 -9.74 -8.47
N GLY A 86 -11.30 -10.21 -8.26
CA GLY A 86 -10.77 -10.64 -6.97
C GLY A 86 -10.72 -9.53 -5.94
N TYR A 87 -10.57 -8.26 -6.35
CA TYR A 87 -10.60 -7.13 -5.41
C TYR A 87 -11.89 -7.03 -4.61
N CYS A 88 -13.00 -7.53 -5.15
CA CYS A 88 -14.27 -7.58 -4.42
C CYS A 88 -14.66 -9.01 -4.02
N HIS A 89 -14.36 -9.99 -4.86
CA HIS A 89 -14.87 -11.35 -4.70
C HIS A 89 -13.94 -12.30 -3.93
N GLU A 90 -12.67 -11.97 -3.76
CA GLU A 90 -11.75 -12.77 -2.95
C GLU A 90 -12.08 -12.57 -1.46
N GLY A 91 -12.08 -13.65 -0.68
CA GLY A 91 -12.35 -13.60 0.76
C GLY A 91 -13.81 -13.28 1.16
N GLY A 92 -14.67 -12.89 0.21
CA GLY A 92 -16.11 -12.77 0.43
C GLY A 92 -16.58 -11.50 1.17
N ILE A 93 -15.73 -10.47 1.31
CA ILE A 93 -16.04 -9.28 2.13
C ILE A 93 -16.90 -8.25 1.39
N VAL A 94 -16.57 -7.95 0.12
CA VAL A 94 -17.29 -6.93 -0.68
C VAL A 94 -18.35 -7.59 -1.57
N GLY A 95 -17.96 -8.65 -2.26
CA GLY A 95 -18.83 -9.50 -3.07
C GLY A 95 -18.76 -10.96 -2.60
N PRO A 96 -19.73 -11.79 -3.00
CA PRO A 96 -19.72 -13.21 -2.67
C PRO A 96 -18.51 -13.90 -3.33
N VAL A 97 -17.97 -14.92 -2.67
CA VAL A 97 -16.94 -15.79 -3.25
C VAL A 97 -17.48 -16.44 -4.53
N LEU A 98 -16.72 -16.38 -5.62
CA LEU A 98 -17.13 -16.90 -6.92
C LEU A 98 -16.57 -18.29 -7.22
N LYS A 99 -15.33 -18.58 -6.78
CA LYS A 99 -14.65 -19.85 -7.07
C LYS A 99 -15.32 -21.03 -6.36
N GLY A 100 -15.28 -22.21 -6.99
CA GLY A 100 -15.88 -23.43 -6.44
C GLY A 100 -17.41 -23.52 -6.52
N ARG A 101 -18.10 -22.48 -7.02
CA ARG A 101 -19.56 -22.44 -7.09
C ARG A 101 -20.14 -23.04 -8.37
N LYS A 102 -19.29 -23.41 -9.34
CA LYS A 102 -19.70 -23.97 -10.65
C LYS A 102 -20.77 -23.11 -11.34
N LEU A 103 -20.60 -21.79 -11.27
CA LEU A 103 -21.49 -20.84 -11.94
C LEU A 103 -21.45 -21.07 -13.46
N PRO A 104 -22.58 -21.00 -14.18
CA PRO A 104 -22.55 -21.08 -15.64
C PRO A 104 -21.81 -19.88 -16.25
N PRO A 105 -20.97 -20.05 -17.28
CA PRO A 105 -20.26 -18.95 -17.93
C PRO A 105 -21.19 -17.84 -18.41
N GLU A 106 -22.32 -18.20 -19.02
CA GLU A 106 -23.31 -17.23 -19.53
C GLU A 106 -23.92 -16.37 -18.42
N TYR A 107 -24.10 -16.94 -17.23
CA TYR A 107 -24.59 -16.18 -16.08
C TYR A 107 -23.56 -15.14 -15.64
N ILE A 108 -22.28 -15.51 -15.59
CA ILE A 108 -21.20 -14.58 -15.23
C ILE A 108 -21.12 -13.46 -16.26
N THR A 109 -21.11 -13.78 -17.54
CA THR A 109 -21.10 -12.81 -18.64
C THR A 109 -22.26 -11.83 -18.52
N PHE A 110 -23.47 -12.33 -18.27
CA PHE A 110 -24.65 -11.49 -18.12
C PHE A 110 -24.51 -10.51 -16.94
N ILE A 111 -24.10 -11.01 -15.76
CA ILE A 111 -23.96 -10.16 -14.58
C ILE A 111 -22.85 -9.12 -14.75
N VAL A 112 -21.73 -9.45 -15.37
CA VAL A 112 -20.64 -8.49 -15.62
C VAL A 112 -21.09 -7.38 -16.57
N ARG A 113 -21.89 -7.70 -17.60
CA ARG A 113 -22.38 -6.71 -18.56
C ARG A 113 -23.50 -5.82 -18.03
N HIS A 114 -24.33 -6.32 -17.13
CA HIS A 114 -25.50 -5.59 -16.65
C HIS A 114 -25.35 -5.06 -15.22
N GLY A 115 -24.36 -5.54 -14.48
CA GLY A 115 -24.26 -5.32 -13.04
C GLY A 115 -25.34 -6.08 -12.26
N LEU A 116 -25.17 -6.16 -10.95
CA LEU A 116 -26.18 -6.72 -10.05
C LEU A 116 -26.10 -6.06 -8.67
N ARG A 117 -27.12 -5.26 -8.35
CA ARG A 117 -27.20 -4.49 -7.10
C ARG A 117 -25.98 -3.56 -6.96
N ALA A 118 -25.10 -3.84 -6.00
CA ALA A 118 -23.88 -3.07 -5.75
C ALA A 118 -22.72 -3.46 -6.68
N MET A 119 -22.82 -4.60 -7.38
CA MET A 119 -21.81 -4.99 -8.37
C MET A 119 -21.97 -4.12 -9.62
N PRO A 120 -20.93 -3.35 -10.02
CA PRO A 120 -21.01 -2.49 -11.19
C PRO A 120 -21.06 -3.30 -12.49
N ALA A 121 -21.57 -2.66 -13.55
CA ALA A 121 -21.48 -3.17 -14.91
C ALA A 121 -20.14 -2.78 -15.55
N PHE A 122 -19.54 -3.69 -16.33
CA PHE A 122 -18.29 -3.46 -17.06
C PHE A 122 -18.53 -3.49 -18.58
N THR A 123 -18.15 -2.41 -19.24
CA THR A 123 -18.30 -2.26 -20.69
C THR A 123 -17.25 -3.07 -21.46
N ALA A 124 -17.52 -3.33 -22.74
CA ALA A 124 -16.58 -4.01 -23.64
C ALA A 124 -15.27 -3.23 -23.85
N ALA A 125 -15.28 -1.90 -23.62
CA ALA A 125 -14.08 -1.07 -23.70
C ALA A 125 -13.10 -1.33 -22.53
N PHE A 126 -13.59 -1.85 -21.40
CA PHE A 126 -12.77 -2.14 -20.22
C PHE A 126 -12.40 -3.63 -20.14
N ILE A 127 -13.38 -4.52 -20.33
CA ILE A 127 -13.19 -5.96 -20.49
C ILE A 127 -13.92 -6.36 -21.76
N ASP A 128 -13.19 -6.63 -22.83
CA ASP A 128 -13.75 -7.10 -24.09
C ASP A 128 -14.42 -8.48 -23.95
N ASP A 129 -15.10 -8.93 -25.00
CA ASP A 129 -15.90 -10.15 -24.94
C ASP A 129 -15.05 -11.43 -24.88
N GLU A 130 -13.84 -11.43 -25.44
CA GLU A 130 -12.92 -12.57 -25.37
C GLU A 130 -12.35 -12.72 -23.96
N ALA A 131 -11.90 -11.61 -23.36
CA ALA A 131 -11.46 -11.57 -21.97
C ALA A 131 -12.59 -11.93 -21.00
N LEU A 132 -13.82 -11.45 -21.24
CA LEU A 132 -14.99 -11.80 -20.44
C LEU A 132 -15.30 -13.30 -20.50
N LYS A 133 -15.27 -13.89 -21.70
CA LYS A 133 -15.43 -15.34 -21.86
C LYS A 133 -14.34 -16.10 -21.12
N GLY A 134 -13.08 -15.65 -21.23
CA GLY A 134 -11.95 -16.25 -20.54
C GLY A 134 -12.12 -16.25 -19.02
N VAL A 135 -12.55 -15.14 -18.42
CA VAL A 135 -12.75 -15.06 -16.96
C VAL A 135 -13.98 -15.84 -16.50
N ALA A 136 -15.06 -15.85 -17.30
CA ALA A 136 -16.23 -16.66 -17.02
C ALA A 136 -15.88 -18.16 -16.98
N ASP A 137 -15.12 -18.64 -17.96
CA ASP A 137 -14.62 -20.02 -18.00
C ASP A 137 -13.70 -20.33 -16.81
N TYR A 138 -12.78 -19.42 -16.49
CA TYR A 138 -11.87 -19.56 -15.36
C TYR A 138 -12.63 -19.71 -14.03
N ILE A 139 -13.58 -18.81 -13.74
CA ILE A 139 -14.40 -18.87 -12.53
C ILE A 139 -15.21 -20.18 -12.49
N SER A 140 -15.84 -20.55 -13.62
CA SER A 140 -16.70 -21.74 -13.70
C SER A 140 -15.96 -23.05 -13.38
N LYS A 141 -14.67 -23.11 -13.76
CA LYS A 141 -13.80 -24.29 -13.59
C LYS A 141 -12.94 -24.25 -12.31
N SER A 142 -12.86 -23.11 -11.65
CA SER A 142 -12.05 -22.94 -10.44
C SER A 142 -12.56 -23.79 -9.26
N ALA A 143 -11.64 -24.38 -8.52
CA ALA A 143 -11.94 -25.10 -7.30
C ALA A 143 -12.35 -24.13 -6.17
N ALA A 144 -13.09 -24.64 -5.19
CA ALA A 144 -13.39 -23.87 -3.99
C ALA A 144 -12.11 -23.58 -3.22
N GLU A 145 -11.96 -22.36 -2.73
CA GLU A 145 -10.92 -22.05 -1.75
C GLU A 145 -11.32 -22.66 -0.41
N SER A 146 -10.57 -23.66 0.04
CA SER A 146 -10.72 -24.20 1.40
C SER A 146 -10.16 -23.20 2.39
N LYS A 147 -10.98 -22.77 3.35
CA LYS A 147 -10.48 -22.15 4.58
C LYS A 147 -9.64 -23.17 5.35
N GLU A 148 -8.34 -23.21 5.09
CA GLU A 148 -7.36 -23.81 6.00
C GLU A 148 -6.49 -22.68 6.55
N GLY A 149 -6.97 -22.11 7.66
CA GLY A 149 -6.40 -20.93 8.31
C GLY A 149 -7.24 -20.34 9.44
N GLU A 150 -8.19 -21.10 10.03
CA GLU A 150 -9.00 -20.68 11.17
C GLU A 150 -9.07 -21.77 12.26
N GLU A 151 -7.94 -22.46 12.50
CA GLU A 151 -7.71 -23.26 13.72
C GLU A 151 -6.20 -23.32 14.03
N ASN A 152 -5.62 -22.21 14.48
CA ASN A 152 -4.48 -22.23 15.40
C ASN A 152 -4.46 -20.94 16.21
N GLY A 153 -5.07 -20.99 17.40
CA GLY A 153 -5.17 -19.84 18.29
C GLY A 153 -6.05 -20.14 19.48
N ARG A 154 -5.65 -21.16 20.24
CA ARG A 154 -6.07 -21.41 21.62
C ARG A 154 -5.28 -20.51 22.56
#